data_AF-A0A212FGS5-F1
#
_entry.id   AF-A0A212FGS5-F1
#
_cell.length_a   1.000
_cell.length_b   1.000
_cell.length_c   1.000
_cell.angle_alpha   90.00
_cell.angle_beta   90.00
_cell.angle_gamma   90.00
#
_symmetry.space_group_name_H-M   'P 1'
#
loop_
_entity.id
_entity.type
_entity.pdbx_description
1 polymer ?
#
loop_
_entity_poly.entity_id
_entity_poly.type
_entity_poly.pdbx_seq_one_letter_code
_entity_poly.pdbx_strand_id
1 'polypeptide(L)'
;MKTIIFLAVIAFAVADPEFYNVATLDMDKMKNDPQEFKRLVDCLLDRQPCTPVYSTYRAIVQEAIKKTCMKCSPIQKKAFWQFLQALRTIAPKDYDHFRQKLSSTMKTVIFLAAIAYVTAAVPDYYDLVKLDMPKLSKDPKEFKIFVDCILDKGPCSPLYKTYRVAFAAANSQYYVLEKLDMDLLVKNLDELKIFTNCLLEKIPCNKVHESYRVKTLEAVQEACKKCNPHTKHMFWEYLQALKADLPKEYIEFRHKYDPDNKYFDIHEAEISKYAIE
;
A
#
# COMPACT_ATOMS: atom_id res chain seq x y z
N MET A 1 4.72 -45.31 -3.90
CA MET A 1 6.04 -45.68 -4.47
C MET A 1 6.03 -45.25 -5.93
N LYS A 2 6.88 -44.42 -6.51
CA LYS A 2 8.12 -43.74 -6.09
C LYS A 2 8.23 -42.46 -6.94
N THR A 3 8.59 -41.40 -6.23
CA THR A 3 9.36 -40.21 -6.58
C THR A 3 10.22 -40.19 -7.87
N ILE A 4 10.25 -39.00 -8.48
CA ILE A 4 11.40 -38.28 -9.08
C ILE A 4 11.89 -38.71 -10.47
N ILE A 5 11.65 -37.83 -11.45
CA ILE A 5 12.73 -37.27 -12.28
C ILE A 5 12.61 -35.74 -12.22
N PHE A 6 13.55 -35.17 -11.47
CA PHE A 6 13.93 -33.77 -11.36
C PHE A 6 14.91 -33.44 -12.51
N LEU A 7 15.04 -32.15 -12.84
CA LEU A 7 16.19 -31.52 -13.54
C LEU A 7 16.34 -31.68 -15.06
N ALA A 8 15.95 -30.62 -15.78
CA ALA A 8 16.81 -29.83 -16.68
C ALA A 8 16.00 -28.58 -17.09
N VAL A 9 16.01 -27.51 -16.29
CA VAL A 9 16.87 -26.31 -16.46
C VAL A 9 16.79 -25.75 -17.88
N ILE A 10 16.14 -24.60 -18.04
CA ILE A 10 16.73 -23.32 -18.50
C ILE A 10 15.66 -22.22 -18.32
N ALA A 11 16.05 -21.22 -17.53
CA ALA A 11 15.60 -19.84 -17.54
C ALA A 11 14.37 -19.49 -18.40
N PHE A 12 13.21 -19.31 -17.78
CA PHE A 12 12.46 -18.10 -18.09
C PHE A 12 13.00 -17.02 -17.19
N ALA A 13 13.77 -16.14 -17.81
CA ALA A 13 14.19 -14.87 -17.29
C ALA A 13 13.03 -14.20 -16.54
N VAL A 14 13.41 -13.42 -15.53
CA VAL A 14 12.61 -12.35 -14.95
C VAL A 14 12.03 -11.52 -16.10
N ALA A 15 10.84 -11.87 -16.56
CA ALA A 15 9.98 -10.93 -17.24
C ALA A 15 9.39 -10.08 -16.10
N ASP A 16 10.14 -9.05 -15.73
CA ASP A 16 9.60 -7.92 -15.01
C ASP A 16 8.40 -7.45 -15.85
N PRO A 17 7.16 -7.60 -15.37
CA PRO A 17 6.04 -7.08 -16.13
C PRO A 17 6.24 -5.56 -16.12
N GLU A 18 6.58 -5.03 -17.29
CA GLU A 18 6.69 -3.60 -17.59
C GLU A 18 5.79 -2.81 -16.65
N PHE A 19 6.43 -2.00 -15.80
CA PHE A 19 5.76 -1.06 -14.91
C PHE A 19 4.60 -0.42 -15.65
N TYR A 20 3.36 -0.72 -15.25
CA TYR A 20 2.19 -0.10 -15.86
C TYR A 20 2.30 1.41 -15.64
N ASN A 21 2.70 2.13 -16.68
CA ASN A 21 2.98 3.55 -16.61
C ASN A 21 1.65 4.30 -16.48
N VAL A 22 1.27 4.63 -15.24
CA VAL A 22 0.03 5.38 -14.91
C VAL A 22 0.27 6.88 -14.95
N ALA A 23 1.49 7.32 -15.26
CA ALA A 23 1.84 8.73 -15.40
C ALA A 23 0.93 9.47 -16.41
N THR A 24 0.29 8.75 -17.34
CA THR A 24 -0.64 9.33 -18.32
C THR A 24 -2.06 9.58 -17.80
N LEU A 25 -2.44 9.06 -16.63
CA LEU A 25 -3.78 9.24 -16.06
C LEU A 25 -3.77 10.27 -14.92
N ASP A 26 -3.82 11.52 -15.33
CA ASP A 26 -4.00 12.66 -14.44
C ASP A 26 -5.50 12.75 -14.04
N MET A 27 -5.83 12.14 -12.91
CA MET A 27 -7.20 12.14 -12.36
C MET A 27 -7.68 13.54 -11.99
N ASP A 28 -6.77 14.46 -11.67
CA ASP A 28 -7.10 15.85 -11.35
C ASP A 28 -7.53 16.62 -12.61
N LYS A 29 -6.88 16.36 -13.76
CA LYS A 29 -7.35 16.86 -15.07
C LYS A 29 -8.65 16.18 -15.49
N MET A 30 -8.73 14.86 -15.38
CA MET A 30 -9.91 14.10 -15.85
C MET A 30 -11.18 14.44 -15.06
N LYS A 31 -11.07 14.76 -13.77
CA LYS A 31 -12.18 15.29 -12.95
C LYS A 31 -12.82 16.53 -13.58
N ASN A 32 -12.03 17.36 -14.27
CA ASN A 32 -12.50 18.60 -14.90
C ASN A 32 -12.95 18.39 -16.36
N ASP A 33 -12.90 17.15 -16.88
CA ASP A 33 -13.47 16.74 -18.17
C ASP A 33 -14.53 15.64 -17.96
N PRO A 34 -15.82 16.03 -17.81
CA PRO A 34 -16.90 15.08 -17.54
C PRO A 34 -17.11 14.03 -18.64
N GLN A 35 -16.76 14.35 -19.90
CA GLN A 35 -16.91 13.39 -21.00
C GLN A 35 -15.80 12.34 -20.94
N GLU A 36 -14.56 12.75 -20.72
CA GLU A 36 -13.43 11.85 -20.54
C GLU A 36 -13.63 10.93 -19.32
N PHE A 37 -14.05 11.50 -18.19
CA PHE A 37 -14.33 10.73 -16.98
C PHE A 37 -15.44 9.70 -17.20
N LYS A 38 -16.54 10.09 -17.86
CA LYS A 38 -17.62 9.17 -18.22
C LYS A 38 -17.11 8.04 -19.12
N ARG A 39 -16.22 8.32 -20.07
CA ARG A 39 -15.67 7.30 -20.95
C ARG A 39 -14.83 6.26 -20.20
N LEU A 40 -14.01 6.71 -19.26
CA LEU A 40 -13.28 5.81 -18.37
C LEU A 40 -14.24 4.92 -17.57
N VAL A 41 -15.26 5.52 -16.94
CA VAL A 41 -16.25 4.81 -16.12
C VAL A 41 -17.02 3.76 -16.93
N ASP A 42 -17.48 4.11 -18.13
CA ASP A 42 -18.20 3.18 -18.99
C ASP A 42 -17.30 2.02 -19.46
N CYS A 43 -16.01 2.26 -19.72
CA CYS A 43 -15.04 1.19 -19.97
C CYS A 43 -14.88 0.26 -18.75
N LEU A 44 -14.71 0.83 -17.55
CA LEU A 44 -14.58 0.07 -16.31
C LEU A 44 -15.85 -0.73 -15.97
N LEU A 45 -17.01 -0.25 -16.41
CA LEU A 45 -18.32 -0.87 -16.24
C LEU A 45 -18.72 -1.82 -17.36
N ASP A 46 -17.86 -2.09 -18.35
CA ASP A 46 -18.19 -2.94 -19.53
C ASP A 46 -19.34 -2.40 -20.39
N ARG A 47 -19.55 -1.09 -20.37
CA ARG A 47 -20.58 -0.43 -21.19
C ARG A 47 -20.04 0.01 -22.55
N GLN A 48 -18.73 0.17 -22.66
CA GLN A 48 -18.06 0.48 -23.92
C GLN A 48 -16.63 -0.10 -23.96
N PRO A 49 -16.01 -0.19 -25.15
CA PRO A 49 -14.61 -0.58 -25.29
C PRO A 49 -13.66 0.36 -24.56
N CYS A 50 -12.60 -0.20 -23.99
CA CYS A 50 -11.54 0.58 -23.37
C CYS A 50 -10.52 1.04 -24.41
N THR A 51 -10.04 2.27 -24.30
CA THR A 51 -8.81 2.70 -25.01
C THR A 51 -7.60 1.93 -24.46
N PRO A 52 -6.43 1.93 -25.12
CA PRO A 52 -5.23 1.32 -24.55
C PRO A 52 -4.91 1.83 -23.13
N VAL A 53 -5.04 3.15 -22.91
CA VAL A 53 -4.82 3.79 -21.61
C VAL A 53 -5.83 3.30 -20.55
N TYR A 54 -7.12 3.26 -20.90
CA TYR A 54 -8.14 2.78 -19.94
C TYR A 54 -8.05 1.28 -19.69
N SER A 55 -7.58 0.50 -20.67
CA SER A 55 -7.36 -0.94 -20.52
C SER A 55 -6.26 -1.21 -19.49
N THR A 56 -5.17 -0.44 -19.55
CA THR A 56 -4.11 -0.45 -18.54
C THR A 56 -4.67 -0.10 -17.16
N TYR A 57 -5.42 0.99 -17.04
CA TYR A 57 -6.02 1.38 -15.76
C TYR A 57 -7.01 0.34 -15.23
N ARG A 58 -7.82 -0.25 -16.11
CA ARG A 58 -8.75 -1.32 -15.77
C ARG A 58 -8.02 -2.53 -15.20
N ALA A 59 -6.87 -2.91 -15.76
CA ALA A 59 -6.04 -3.99 -15.23
C ALA A 59 -5.54 -3.68 -13.81
N ILE A 60 -5.09 -2.44 -13.58
CA ILE A 60 -4.64 -1.97 -12.25
C ILE A 60 -5.79 -1.96 -11.25
N VAL A 61 -6.95 -1.42 -11.64
CA VAL A 61 -8.18 -1.46 -10.84
C VAL A 61 -8.50 -2.91 -10.49
N GLN A 62 -8.48 -3.82 -11.46
CA GLN A 62 -8.70 -5.24 -11.22
C GLN A 62 -7.67 -5.86 -10.28
N GLU A 63 -6.39 -5.52 -10.39
CA GLU A 63 -5.36 -5.98 -9.45
C GLU A 63 -5.57 -5.40 -8.04
N ALA A 64 -5.97 -4.13 -7.95
CA ALA A 64 -6.32 -3.46 -6.71
C ALA A 64 -7.44 -4.20 -5.96
N ILE A 65 -8.47 -4.61 -6.71
CA ILE A 65 -9.64 -5.32 -6.18
C ILE A 65 -9.30 -6.78 -5.86
N LYS A 66 -8.58 -7.47 -6.74
CA LYS A 66 -8.34 -8.91 -6.66
C LYS A 66 -7.25 -9.25 -5.64
N LYS A 67 -6.20 -8.45 -5.54
CA LYS A 67 -5.02 -8.73 -4.71
C LYS A 67 -4.78 -7.63 -3.68
N THR A 68 -5.82 -6.88 -3.31
CA THR A 68 -5.73 -5.75 -2.37
C THR A 68 -4.64 -4.75 -2.76
N CYS A 69 -4.33 -4.65 -4.06
CA CYS A 69 -3.28 -3.80 -4.59
C CYS A 69 -1.90 -4.02 -3.93
N MET A 70 -1.57 -5.24 -3.50
CA MET A 70 -0.30 -5.52 -2.80
C MET A 70 0.94 -5.12 -3.62
N LYS A 71 0.84 -5.13 -4.95
CA LYS A 71 1.91 -4.75 -5.88
C LYS A 71 1.77 -3.33 -6.46
N CYS A 72 0.72 -2.59 -6.11
CA CYS A 72 0.50 -1.28 -6.70
C CYS A 72 1.42 -0.21 -6.12
N SER A 73 1.89 0.70 -6.98
CA SER A 73 2.66 1.88 -6.58
C SER A 73 1.80 2.87 -5.76
N PRO A 74 2.42 3.76 -4.97
CA PRO A 74 1.75 4.88 -4.33
C PRO A 74 0.90 5.73 -5.31
N ILE A 75 1.43 6.04 -6.50
CA ILE A 75 0.68 6.78 -7.53
C ILE A 75 -0.56 6.01 -7.99
N GLN A 76 -0.44 4.69 -8.22
CA GLN A 76 -1.59 3.85 -8.59
C GLN A 76 -2.68 3.85 -7.51
N LYS A 77 -2.28 3.80 -6.23
CA LYS A 77 -3.21 3.87 -5.09
C LYS A 77 -3.86 5.24 -4.97
N LYS A 78 -3.09 6.32 -5.13
CA LYS A 78 -3.56 7.72 -5.12
C LYS A 78 -4.54 7.97 -6.27
N ALA A 79 -4.19 7.56 -7.49
CA ALA A 79 -5.05 7.66 -8.65
C ALA A 79 -6.34 6.85 -8.50
N PHE A 80 -6.27 5.63 -7.95
CA PHE A 80 -7.47 4.84 -7.65
C PHE A 80 -8.37 5.50 -6.60
N TRP A 81 -7.78 6.07 -5.56
CA TRP A 81 -8.52 6.78 -4.53
C TRP A 81 -9.18 8.06 -5.05
N GLN A 82 -8.45 8.88 -5.83
CA GLN A 82 -8.98 10.08 -6.49
C GLN A 82 -10.13 9.72 -7.45
N PHE A 83 -9.97 8.65 -8.24
CA PHE A 83 -11.03 8.12 -9.08
C PHE A 83 -12.28 7.74 -8.27
N LEU A 84 -12.13 7.02 -7.16
CA LEU A 84 -13.26 6.64 -6.31
C LEU A 84 -13.96 7.86 -5.70
N GLN A 85 -13.21 8.87 -5.30
CA GLN A 85 -13.78 10.13 -4.81
C GLN A 85 -14.55 10.85 -5.91
N ALA A 86 -13.94 11.04 -7.08
CA ALA A 86 -14.57 11.69 -8.23
C ALA A 86 -15.82 10.93 -8.69
N LEU A 87 -15.77 9.59 -8.72
CA LEU A 87 -16.90 8.76 -9.11
C LEU A 87 -18.07 8.92 -8.15
N ARG A 88 -17.78 8.97 -6.84
CA ARG A 88 -18.80 9.14 -5.80
C ARG A 88 -19.45 10.52 -5.86
N THR A 89 -18.70 11.57 -6.16
CA THR A 89 -19.20 12.94 -6.18
C THR A 89 -19.90 13.29 -7.49
N ILE A 90 -19.32 12.90 -8.63
CA ILE A 90 -19.79 13.27 -9.97
C ILE A 90 -20.88 12.32 -10.46
N ALA A 91 -20.74 11.01 -10.22
CA ALA A 91 -21.64 9.99 -10.77
C ALA A 91 -22.01 8.91 -9.73
N PRO A 92 -22.78 9.27 -8.68
CA PRO A 92 -23.08 8.38 -7.55
C PRO A 92 -23.81 7.08 -7.96
N LYS A 93 -24.66 7.12 -8.99
CA LYS A 93 -25.30 5.90 -9.52
C LYS A 93 -24.29 4.96 -10.16
N ASP A 94 -23.29 5.50 -10.85
CA ASP A 94 -22.21 4.70 -11.44
C ASP A 94 -21.21 4.23 -10.40
N TYR A 95 -21.02 4.99 -9.32
CA TYR A 95 -20.32 4.51 -8.14
C TYR A 95 -20.98 3.26 -7.56
N ASP A 96 -22.31 3.22 -7.47
CA ASP A 96 -23.03 2.04 -6.98
C ASP A 96 -22.90 0.85 -7.93
N HIS A 97 -23.05 1.06 -9.24
CA HIS A 97 -22.84 0.01 -10.24
C HIS A 97 -21.40 -0.52 -10.22
N PHE A 98 -20.42 0.39 -10.09
CA PHE A 98 -19.02 0.05 -9.98
C PHE A 98 -18.81 -0.80 -8.75
N ARG A 99 -19.25 -0.33 -7.57
CA ARG A 99 -19.20 -1.08 -6.31
C ARG A 99 -19.86 -2.46 -6.38
N GLN A 100 -21.00 -2.59 -7.05
CA GLN A 100 -21.67 -3.88 -7.22
C GLN A 100 -20.83 -4.84 -8.08
N LYS A 101 -20.29 -4.36 -9.20
CA LYS A 101 -19.37 -5.11 -10.06
C LYS A 101 -18.07 -5.49 -9.33
N LEU A 102 -17.56 -4.58 -8.49
CA LEU A 102 -16.45 -4.85 -7.57
C LEU A 102 -16.82 -5.99 -6.62
N SER A 103 -17.97 -5.91 -5.96
CA SER A 103 -18.41 -6.90 -4.97
C SER A 103 -18.61 -8.30 -5.56
N SER A 104 -19.03 -8.40 -6.84
CA SER A 104 -19.14 -9.67 -7.55
C SER A 104 -17.75 -10.27 -7.82
N THR A 105 -16.78 -9.44 -8.23
CA THR A 105 -15.40 -9.87 -8.52
C THR A 105 -14.61 -10.20 -7.24
N MET A 106 -14.81 -9.41 -6.18
CA MET A 106 -14.19 -9.61 -4.86
C MET A 106 -14.67 -10.90 -4.20
N LYS A 107 -15.96 -11.27 -4.34
CA LYS A 107 -16.48 -12.54 -3.81
C LYS A 107 -15.71 -13.75 -4.36
N THR A 108 -15.41 -13.76 -5.66
CA THR A 108 -14.71 -14.88 -6.29
C THR A 108 -13.24 -14.93 -5.91
N VAL A 109 -12.56 -13.78 -5.85
CA VAL A 109 -11.12 -13.75 -5.54
C VAL A 109 -10.82 -13.87 -4.05
N ILE A 110 -11.63 -13.29 -3.17
CA ILE A 110 -11.51 -13.54 -1.72
C ILE A 110 -11.77 -15.02 -1.42
N PHE A 111 -12.70 -15.68 -2.13
CA PHE A 111 -12.95 -17.11 -1.96
C PHE A 111 -11.73 -17.96 -2.39
N LEU A 112 -11.14 -17.66 -3.55
CA LEU A 112 -9.94 -18.37 -4.05
C LEU A 112 -8.67 -18.03 -3.25
N ALA A 113 -8.49 -16.78 -2.83
CA ALA A 113 -7.37 -16.33 -2.01
C ALA A 113 -7.50 -16.83 -0.56
N ALA A 114 -8.71 -16.91 0.00
CA ALA A 114 -8.93 -17.54 1.30
C ALA A 114 -8.67 -19.05 1.24
N ILE A 115 -9.07 -19.75 0.17
CA ILE A 115 -8.76 -21.18 -0.02
C ILE A 115 -7.23 -21.38 -0.19
N ALA A 116 -6.56 -20.53 -0.96
CA ALA A 116 -5.11 -20.61 -1.19
C ALA A 116 -4.28 -20.18 0.05
N TYR A 117 -4.74 -19.18 0.81
CA TYR A 117 -4.06 -18.70 2.01
C TYR A 117 -4.24 -19.66 3.19
N VAL A 118 -5.43 -20.26 3.35
CA VAL A 118 -5.70 -21.30 4.36
C VAL A 118 -4.89 -22.57 4.09
N THR A 119 -4.64 -22.92 2.83
CA THR A 119 -3.84 -24.10 2.50
C THR A 119 -2.33 -23.88 2.54
N ALA A 120 -1.86 -22.62 2.51
CA ALA A 120 -0.43 -22.31 2.45
C ALA A 120 0.19 -21.72 3.72
N ALA A 121 -0.58 -21.03 4.57
CA ALA A 121 0.01 -20.18 5.62
C ALA A 121 0.04 -20.79 7.04
N VAL A 122 -0.84 -21.73 7.40
CA VAL A 122 -0.86 -22.26 8.78
C VAL A 122 -1.47 -23.67 8.81
N PRO A 123 -0.67 -24.74 8.88
CA PRO A 123 -1.25 -26.09 8.97
C PRO A 123 -1.94 -26.36 10.31
N ASP A 124 -1.51 -25.71 11.42
CA ASP A 124 -1.85 -26.20 12.76
C ASP A 124 -2.22 -25.14 13.82
N TYR A 125 -2.53 -23.89 13.46
CA TYR A 125 -2.81 -22.87 14.49
C TYR A 125 -3.90 -21.88 14.05
N TYR A 126 -5.11 -22.08 14.59
CA TYR A 126 -6.38 -21.37 14.39
C TYR A 126 -7.30 -21.85 13.25
N ASP A 127 -8.27 -22.68 13.63
CA ASP A 127 -9.59 -22.76 13.00
C ASP A 127 -10.27 -21.38 13.08
N LEU A 128 -9.95 -20.50 12.13
CA LEU A 128 -10.68 -19.24 11.98
C LEU A 128 -12.11 -19.57 11.54
N VAL A 129 -13.07 -19.38 12.45
CA VAL A 129 -14.50 -19.43 12.14
C VAL A 129 -14.77 -18.52 10.94
N LYS A 130 -15.29 -19.10 9.86
CA LYS A 130 -15.57 -18.38 8.61
C LYS A 130 -16.50 -17.20 8.87
N LEU A 131 -16.00 -15.97 8.67
CA LEU A 131 -16.82 -14.77 8.67
C LEU A 131 -17.64 -14.72 7.37
N ASP A 132 -18.96 -14.53 7.48
CA ASP A 132 -19.81 -14.23 6.33
C ASP A 132 -19.61 -12.75 5.93
N MET A 133 -18.52 -12.50 5.20
CA MET A 133 -18.17 -11.18 4.68
C MET A 133 -19.28 -10.55 3.81
N PRO A 134 -19.98 -11.31 2.93
CA PRO A 134 -21.14 -10.78 2.21
C PRO A 134 -22.24 -10.23 3.13
N LYS A 135 -22.59 -10.95 4.20
CA LYS A 135 -23.58 -10.47 5.17
C LYS A 135 -23.06 -9.27 5.97
N LEU A 136 -21.82 -9.34 6.44
CA LEU A 136 -21.19 -8.27 7.20
C LEU A 136 -21.11 -6.96 6.40
N SER A 137 -20.69 -7.01 5.14
CA SER A 137 -20.56 -5.83 4.27
C SER A 137 -21.88 -5.14 3.92
N LYS A 138 -23.02 -5.85 4.08
CA LYS A 138 -24.36 -5.30 3.86
C LYS A 138 -24.91 -4.54 5.07
N ASP A 139 -24.29 -4.69 6.23
CA ASP A 139 -24.63 -3.94 7.45
C ASP A 139 -23.51 -2.92 7.78
N PRO A 140 -23.70 -1.63 7.47
CA PRO A 140 -22.68 -0.62 7.72
C PRO A 140 -22.30 -0.45 9.20
N LYS A 141 -23.23 -0.74 10.13
CA LYS A 141 -22.97 -0.62 11.57
C LYS A 141 -22.11 -1.78 12.04
N GLU A 142 -22.49 -2.99 11.67
CA GLU A 142 -21.75 -4.21 12.02
C GLU A 142 -20.37 -4.23 11.36
N PHE A 143 -20.28 -3.80 10.09
CA PHE A 143 -19.00 -3.65 9.40
C PHE A 143 -18.11 -2.61 10.08
N LYS A 144 -18.68 -1.48 10.55
CA LYS A 144 -17.91 -0.49 11.30
C LYS A 144 -17.38 -1.07 12.61
N ILE A 145 -18.18 -1.82 13.36
CA ILE A 145 -17.76 -2.49 14.60
C ILE A 145 -16.60 -3.47 14.32
N PHE A 146 -16.71 -4.26 13.26
CA PHE A 146 -15.65 -5.16 12.82
C PHE A 146 -14.34 -4.41 12.50
N VAL A 147 -14.42 -3.31 11.73
CA VAL A 147 -13.26 -2.49 11.38
C VAL A 147 -12.68 -1.79 12.61
N ASP A 148 -13.51 -1.21 13.47
CA ASP A 148 -13.07 -0.58 14.72
C ASP A 148 -12.36 -1.61 15.62
N CYS A 149 -12.88 -2.85 15.70
CA CYS A 149 -12.22 -3.93 16.41
C CYS A 149 -10.84 -4.25 15.82
N ILE A 150 -10.72 -4.45 14.51
CA ILE A 150 -9.44 -4.73 13.84
C ILE A 150 -8.41 -3.61 14.10
N LEU A 151 -8.87 -2.36 14.16
CA LEU A 151 -8.04 -1.18 14.38
C LEU A 151 -7.83 -0.82 15.86
N ASP A 152 -8.33 -1.63 16.79
CA ASP A 152 -8.29 -1.39 18.24
C ASP A 152 -8.93 -0.05 18.68
N LYS A 153 -9.99 0.36 17.97
CA LYS A 153 -10.73 1.62 18.19
C LYS A 153 -12.11 1.41 18.80
N GLY A 154 -12.49 0.17 19.10
CA GLY A 154 -13.84 -0.14 19.54
C GLY A 154 -13.99 -1.54 20.11
N PRO A 155 -15.23 -1.89 20.52
CA PRO A 155 -15.52 -3.19 21.10
C PRO A 155 -15.24 -4.31 20.10
N CYS A 156 -14.57 -5.37 20.59
CA CYS A 156 -14.33 -6.60 19.83
C CYS A 156 -15.19 -7.73 20.36
N SER A 157 -15.98 -8.35 19.48
CA SER A 157 -16.53 -9.68 19.76
C SER A 157 -15.41 -10.72 19.83
N PRO A 158 -15.60 -11.88 20.49
CA PRO A 158 -14.62 -12.96 20.50
C PRO A 158 -14.20 -13.39 19.08
N LEU A 159 -15.16 -13.43 18.16
CA LEU A 159 -14.92 -13.70 16.74
C LEU A 159 -14.05 -12.62 16.10
N TYR A 160 -14.40 -11.34 16.22
CA TYR A 160 -13.61 -10.27 15.60
C TYR A 160 -12.21 -10.14 16.22
N LYS A 161 -12.05 -10.54 17.49
CA LYS A 161 -10.75 -10.60 18.15
C LYS A 161 -9.80 -11.60 17.49
N THR A 162 -10.28 -12.74 16.97
CA THR A 162 -9.41 -13.68 16.25
C THR A 162 -8.92 -13.09 14.92
N TYR A 163 -9.80 -12.39 14.20
CA TYR A 163 -9.44 -11.65 12.99
C TYR A 163 -8.51 -10.48 13.27
N ARG A 164 -8.67 -9.79 14.41
CA ARG A 164 -7.73 -8.76 14.86
C ARG A 164 -6.36 -9.33 15.15
N VAL A 165 -6.26 -10.49 15.81
CA VAL A 165 -4.98 -11.16 16.07
C VAL A 165 -4.34 -11.61 14.75
N ALA A 166 -5.11 -12.20 13.83
CA ALA A 166 -4.61 -12.57 12.50
C ALA A 166 -4.18 -11.35 11.67
N PHE A 167 -4.94 -10.25 11.73
CA PHE A 167 -4.58 -8.98 11.10
C PHE A 167 -3.32 -8.38 11.74
N ALA A 168 -3.20 -8.39 13.06
CA ALA A 168 -2.01 -7.95 13.78
C ALA A 168 -0.78 -8.83 13.48
N ALA A 169 -0.96 -10.13 13.27
CA ALA A 169 0.11 -11.04 12.85
C ALA A 169 0.50 -10.85 11.38
N ALA A 170 -0.44 -10.52 10.50
CA ALA A 170 -0.13 -10.10 9.13
C ALA A 170 0.55 -8.72 9.11
N ASN A 171 0.15 -7.82 10.01
CA ASN A 171 0.67 -6.46 10.10
C ASN A 171 1.94 -6.37 10.97
N SER A 172 2.29 -7.39 11.76
CA SER A 172 3.56 -7.46 12.49
C SER A 172 4.76 -7.63 11.55
N GLN A 173 4.49 -7.95 10.28
CA GLN A 173 5.47 -7.89 9.20
C GLN A 173 5.87 -6.45 8.85
N TYR A 174 5.06 -5.44 9.22
CA TYR A 174 5.30 -4.05 8.83
C TYR A 174 5.27 -3.07 10.02
N TYR A 175 5.95 -1.94 9.88
CA TYR A 175 5.86 -0.84 10.83
C TYR A 175 4.47 -0.21 10.82
N VAL A 176 3.91 0.00 12.00
CA VAL A 176 2.72 0.84 12.21
C VAL A 176 3.20 2.24 12.54
N LEU A 177 3.05 3.15 11.58
CA LEU A 177 3.50 4.55 11.68
C LEU A 177 2.29 5.48 11.68
N GLU A 178 2.41 6.62 12.37
CA GLU A 178 1.40 7.68 12.32
C GLU A 178 1.37 8.29 10.91
N LYS A 179 0.21 8.77 10.48
CA LYS A 179 0.04 9.35 9.15
C LYS A 179 0.91 10.60 9.01
N LEU A 180 1.77 10.61 8.01
CA LEU A 180 2.60 11.73 7.62
C LEU A 180 2.55 11.88 6.09
N ASP A 181 2.42 13.11 5.61
CA ASP A 181 2.36 13.41 4.19
C ASP A 181 3.77 13.77 3.71
N MET A 182 4.49 12.81 3.13
CA MET A 182 5.86 13.04 2.65
C MET A 182 5.90 14.06 1.52
N ASP A 183 4.95 14.03 0.58
CA ASP A 183 4.88 14.97 -0.53
C ASP A 183 4.88 16.42 -0.02
N LEU A 184 4.10 16.70 1.02
CA LEU A 184 4.04 18.02 1.65
C LEU A 184 5.28 18.33 2.49
N LEU A 185 5.79 17.32 3.22
CA LEU A 185 6.98 17.49 4.06
C LEU A 185 8.20 17.87 3.24
N VAL A 186 8.51 17.13 2.16
CA VAL A 186 9.72 17.36 1.35
C VAL A 186 9.65 18.64 0.53
N LYS A 187 8.46 19.20 0.31
CA LYS A 187 8.27 20.50 -0.37
C LYS A 187 8.40 21.70 0.56
N ASN A 188 8.45 21.50 1.88
CA ASN A 188 8.56 22.55 2.86
C ASN A 188 9.86 22.38 3.67
N LEU A 189 10.86 23.19 3.34
CA LEU A 189 12.20 23.10 3.94
C LEU A 189 12.19 23.22 5.47
N ASP A 190 11.33 24.07 6.03
CA ASP A 190 11.25 24.26 7.49
C ASP A 190 10.66 23.02 8.16
N GLU A 191 9.58 22.47 7.60
CA GLU A 191 8.96 21.23 8.11
C GLU A 191 9.89 20.02 7.95
N LEU A 192 10.56 19.90 6.80
CA LEU A 192 11.58 18.89 6.57
C LEU A 192 12.67 18.97 7.63
N LYS A 193 13.18 20.18 7.90
CA LYS A 193 14.21 20.41 8.92
C LYS A 193 13.72 20.10 10.34
N ILE A 194 12.47 20.42 10.68
CA ILE A 194 11.86 20.06 11.97
C ILE A 194 11.79 18.54 12.12
N PHE A 195 11.29 17.84 11.10
CA PHE A 195 11.22 16.38 11.09
C PHE A 195 12.62 15.75 11.23
N THR A 196 13.58 16.18 10.43
CA THR A 196 14.96 15.69 10.47
C THR A 196 15.65 15.97 11.80
N ASN A 197 15.47 17.16 12.39
CA ASN A 197 16.04 17.47 13.70
C ASN A 197 15.43 16.62 14.82
N CYS A 198 14.15 16.23 14.71
CA CYS A 198 13.57 15.24 15.61
C CYS A 198 14.23 13.87 15.44
N LEU A 199 14.41 13.39 14.20
CA LEU A 199 15.10 12.11 13.95
C LEU A 199 16.56 12.14 14.43
N LEU A 200 17.23 13.29 14.30
CA LEU A 200 18.59 13.49 14.82
C LEU A 200 18.65 13.67 16.35
N GLU A 201 17.50 13.79 17.02
CA GLU A 201 17.36 14.09 18.46
C GLU A 201 17.94 15.45 18.86
N LYS A 202 17.92 16.42 17.95
CA LYS A 202 18.30 17.81 18.21
C LYS A 202 17.15 18.62 18.83
N ILE A 203 15.92 18.19 18.57
CA ILE A 203 14.70 18.79 19.13
C ILE A 203 13.73 17.68 19.59
N PRO A 204 12.78 17.97 20.49
CA PRO A 204 11.72 17.04 20.85
C PRO A 204 10.85 16.65 19.64
N CYS A 205 10.42 15.40 19.61
CA CYS A 205 9.50 14.89 18.59
C CYS A 205 8.04 15.09 19.00
N ASN A 206 7.19 15.45 18.05
CA ASN A 206 5.74 15.30 18.22
C ASN A 206 5.34 13.81 18.06
N LYS A 207 4.09 13.47 18.38
CA LYS A 207 3.59 12.07 18.31
C LYS A 207 3.79 11.44 16.93
N VAL A 208 3.58 12.22 15.85
CA VAL A 208 3.72 11.73 14.48
C VAL A 208 5.19 11.39 14.21
N HIS A 209 6.09 12.34 14.41
CA HIS A 209 7.52 12.18 14.10
C HIS A 209 8.18 11.11 14.99
N GLU A 210 7.74 11.01 16.25
CA GLU A 210 8.22 9.99 17.19
C GLU A 210 7.97 8.58 16.67
N SER A 211 6.82 8.33 16.01
CA SER A 211 6.53 7.03 15.40
C SER A 211 7.55 6.61 14.33
N TYR A 212 8.17 7.58 13.65
CA TYR A 212 9.25 7.34 12.68
C TYR A 212 10.60 7.23 13.39
N ARG A 213 10.91 8.13 14.34
CA ARG A 213 12.20 8.14 15.07
C ARG A 213 12.51 6.78 15.67
N VAL A 214 11.56 6.21 16.41
CA VAL A 214 11.75 4.94 17.13
C VAL A 214 11.94 3.73 16.21
N LYS A 215 11.60 3.84 14.91
CA LYS A 215 11.76 2.78 13.91
C LYS A 215 12.94 2.99 12.97
N THR A 216 13.50 4.19 12.91
CA THR A 216 14.50 4.55 11.90
C THR A 216 15.78 3.72 12.03
N LEU A 217 16.25 3.45 13.26
CA LEU A 217 17.44 2.63 13.48
C LEU A 217 17.27 1.20 12.94
N GLU A 218 16.19 0.52 13.36
CA GLU A 218 15.87 -0.83 12.88
C GLU A 218 15.65 -0.83 11.36
N ALA A 219 14.96 0.19 10.83
CA ALA A 219 14.70 0.30 9.39
C ALA A 219 16.01 0.40 8.58
N VAL A 220 16.98 1.20 9.03
CA VAL A 220 18.29 1.31 8.37
C VAL A 220 19.07 -0.01 8.50
N GLN A 221 19.20 -0.54 9.71
CA GLN A 221 20.00 -1.76 9.96
C GLN A 221 19.45 -3.00 9.26
N GLU A 222 18.13 -3.12 9.15
CA GLU A 222 17.45 -4.25 8.53
C GLU A 222 17.06 -4.00 7.08
N ALA A 223 17.62 -2.98 6.42
CA ALA A 223 17.31 -2.63 5.03
C ALA A 223 15.78 -2.55 4.76
N CYS A 224 15.04 -1.96 5.70
CA CYS A 224 13.61 -1.73 5.62
C CYS A 224 12.80 -3.04 5.40
N LYS A 225 13.25 -4.19 5.91
CA LYS A 225 12.52 -5.48 5.80
C LYS A 225 11.07 -5.40 6.30
N LYS A 226 10.82 -4.59 7.35
CA LYS A 226 9.48 -4.33 7.90
C LYS A 226 8.84 -3.05 7.35
N CYS A 227 9.36 -2.49 6.28
CA CYS A 227 8.71 -1.38 5.59
C CYS A 227 7.80 -1.93 4.52
N ASN A 228 6.55 -1.47 4.51
CA ASN A 228 5.68 -1.71 3.36
C ASN A 228 6.18 -0.87 2.15
N PRO A 229 5.73 -1.16 0.92
CA PRO A 229 6.18 -0.42 -0.27
C PRO A 229 6.01 1.10 -0.20
N HIS A 230 4.94 1.58 0.45
CA HIS A 230 4.71 3.01 0.62
C HIS A 230 5.73 3.63 1.60
N THR A 231 6.01 2.97 2.72
CA THR A 231 7.03 3.40 3.68
C THR A 231 8.44 3.41 3.05
N LYS A 232 8.76 2.43 2.20
CA LYS A 232 10.05 2.43 1.47
C LYS A 232 10.18 3.63 0.53
N HIS A 233 9.13 3.90 -0.25
CA HIS A 233 9.09 5.06 -1.14
C HIS A 233 9.21 6.39 -0.36
N MET A 234 8.42 6.56 0.70
CA MET A 234 8.50 7.72 1.60
C MET A 234 9.91 7.94 2.15
N PHE A 235 10.59 6.86 2.56
CA PHE A 235 11.97 6.95 3.05
C PHE A 235 12.94 7.34 1.92
N TRP A 236 12.76 6.79 0.72
CA TRP A 236 13.57 7.17 -0.43
C TRP A 236 13.42 8.65 -0.78
N GLU A 237 12.19 9.17 -0.87
CA GLU A 237 11.91 10.59 -1.14
C GLU A 237 12.53 11.50 -0.08
N TYR A 238 12.36 11.13 1.19
CA TYR A 238 12.97 11.84 2.30
C TYR A 238 14.51 11.92 2.16
N LEU A 239 15.18 10.82 1.82
CA LEU A 239 16.63 10.83 1.63
C LEU A 239 17.05 11.64 0.39
N GLN A 240 16.27 11.66 -0.69
CA GLN A 240 16.56 12.53 -1.84
C GLN A 240 16.43 14.00 -1.45
N ALA A 241 15.37 14.37 -0.72
CA ALA A 241 15.17 15.73 -0.23
C ALA A 241 16.31 16.16 0.71
N LEU A 242 16.77 15.27 1.60
CA LEU A 242 17.96 15.57 2.42
C LEU A 242 19.21 15.80 1.57
N LYS A 243 19.47 14.97 0.55
CA LYS A 243 20.64 15.14 -0.33
C LYS A 243 20.60 16.46 -1.09
N ALA A 244 19.42 16.86 -1.56
CA ALA A 244 19.23 18.07 -2.36
C ALA A 244 19.22 19.33 -1.49
N ASP A 245 18.42 19.35 -0.43
CA ASP A 245 18.06 20.56 0.29
C ASP A 245 18.71 20.69 1.67
N LEU A 246 19.10 19.58 2.30
CA LEU A 246 19.73 19.53 3.64
C LEU A 246 20.96 18.60 3.69
N PRO A 247 22.00 18.82 2.84
CA PRO A 247 23.10 17.88 2.67
C PRO A 247 23.95 17.69 3.94
N LYS A 248 23.99 18.70 4.82
CA LYS A 248 24.64 18.57 6.12
C LYS A 248 23.89 17.59 7.02
N GLU A 249 22.58 17.76 7.15
CA GLU A 249 21.72 16.88 7.93
C GLU A 249 21.66 15.47 7.34
N TYR A 250 21.78 15.30 6.01
CA TYR A 250 21.94 13.99 5.37
C TYR A 250 23.18 13.24 5.92
N ILE A 251 24.33 13.90 5.99
CA ILE A 251 25.58 13.31 6.50
C ILE A 251 25.43 12.95 7.98
N GLU A 252 24.84 13.84 8.78
CA GLU A 252 24.59 13.58 10.20
C GLU A 252 23.61 12.42 10.41
N PHE A 253 22.58 12.32 9.57
CA PHE A 253 21.60 11.24 9.61
C PHE A 253 22.25 9.89 9.32
N ARG A 254 23.10 9.82 8.28
CA ARG A 254 23.91 8.62 8.00
C ARG A 254 24.75 8.23 9.20
N HIS A 255 25.50 9.17 9.75
CA HIS A 255 26.38 8.91 10.88
C HIS A 255 25.60 8.46 12.14
N LYS A 256 24.41 9.04 12.40
CA LYS A 256 23.59 8.65 13.56
C LYS A 256 23.09 7.20 13.48
N TYR A 257 22.62 6.79 12.30
CA TYR A 257 21.95 5.49 12.12
C TYR A 257 22.85 4.38 11.58
N ASP A 258 24.05 4.73 11.08
CA ASP A 258 25.06 3.79 10.60
C ASP A 258 26.48 4.39 10.67
N PRO A 259 27.04 4.59 11.89
CA PRO A 259 28.35 5.24 12.07
C PRO A 259 29.51 4.48 11.41
N ASP A 260 29.37 3.17 11.24
CA ASP A 260 30.40 2.30 10.62
C ASP A 260 30.20 2.14 9.10
N ASN A 261 29.18 2.76 8.52
CA ASN A 261 28.80 2.63 7.11
C ASN A 261 28.59 1.17 6.64
N LYS A 262 27.94 0.34 7.46
CA LYS A 262 27.69 -1.08 7.18
C LYS A 262 26.33 -1.35 6.53
N TYR A 263 25.34 -0.51 6.78
CA TYR A 263 23.93 -0.79 6.49
C TYR A 263 23.29 0.24 5.56
N PHE A 264 23.72 1.50 5.62
CA PHE A 264 23.02 2.61 4.99
C PHE A 264 23.02 2.51 3.46
N ASP A 265 24.15 2.12 2.85
CA ASP A 265 24.23 1.95 1.40
C ASP A 265 23.34 0.78 0.92
N ILE A 266 23.25 -0.30 1.70
CA ILE A 266 22.35 -1.44 1.43
C ILE A 266 20.89 -0.98 1.53
N HIS A 267 20.57 -0.22 2.59
CA HIS A 267 19.25 0.34 2.79
C HIS A 267 18.84 1.29 1.66
N GLU A 268 19.71 2.23 1.27
CA GLU A 268 19.45 3.13 0.13
C GLU A 268 19.25 2.37 -1.17
N ALA A 269 20.07 1.36 -1.45
CA ALA A 269 19.91 0.51 -2.61
C ALA A 269 18.56 -0.23 -2.60
N GLU A 270 18.11 -0.73 -1.45
CA GLU A 270 16.83 -1.43 -1.33
C GLU A 270 15.63 -0.50 -1.51
N ILE A 271 15.62 0.68 -0.88
CA ILE A 271 14.49 1.61 -1.00
C ILE A 271 14.46 2.32 -2.36
N SER A 272 15.61 2.48 -3.04
CA SER A 272 15.67 3.09 -4.38
C SER A 272 14.92 2.31 -5.46
N LYS A 273 14.69 1.00 -5.25
CA LYS A 273 13.80 0.17 -6.10
C LYS A 273 12.34 0.64 -6.08
N TYR A 274 12.00 1.52 -5.16
CA TYR A 274 10.68 2.14 -4.99
C TYR A 274 10.71 3.64 -5.32
N ALA A 275 11.76 4.11 -5.99
CA ALA A 275 11.75 5.41 -6.66
C ALA A 275 10.59 5.45 -7.65
N ILE A 276 9.90 6.58 -7.70
CA ILE A 276 8.86 6.83 -8.69
C ILE A 276 9.35 8.00 -9.53
N GLU A 277 9.52 7.76 -10.83
CA GLU A 277 9.81 8.79 -11.82
C GLU A 277 8.58 9.66 -12.11
#